data_AF-A0AA39TN36-F1
#
_entry.id   AF-A0AA39TN36-F1
#
_cell.length_a   1.000
_cell.length_b   1.000
_cell.length_c   1.000
_cell.angle_alpha   90.00
_cell.angle_beta   90.00
_cell.angle_gamma   90.00
#
_symmetry.space_group_name_H-M   'P 1'
#
loop_
_entity.id
_entity.type
_entity.pdbx_description
1 polymer ?
#
loop_
_entity_poly.entity_id
_entity_poly.type
_entity_poly.pdbx_seq_one_letter_code
_entity_poly.pdbx_strand_id
1 'polypeptide(L)'
;MKAFIKTILAYDKKQDNLEGGILGLVKAYYGCVEAQGHRTLHCYMMVWVEGSLNPDEIKNRIMLQNDVEFRDRLLSFLDDSISNEIPPEPEPDIYVPSDGVHACTVHGIQNNIPPLHRDRARHKDLHNLVEDCQKHSHSKTCFKYCGKHERICRFDLDEKNYREHSTFDYEKGELCLRCLDGLVNNFNETMIRAVWCNMDIKFIGSGASAKAILYYITDYITKSQLKVHVAYAALELSVKKLGEFNPQEDDITVRAKRLLQCCAYAMISHQELSSQQVASYLMDYKDHFTSHKFQHLYWTSFKSFLNEEQPSPECQPIPSKETESDPQDMERLFMDLDRLAGEGPADTLASEDHDENSADSDHSRQPIINTDDDDDNEDEPESDTVEEELLRVHDNGEHEVFLSMDDKGKLIA
;
A
#
# COMPACT_ATOMS: atom_id res chain seq x y z
N MET A 1 -15.34 11.45 2.04
CA MET A 1 -14.14 12.09 2.66
C MET A 1 -14.33 13.50 3.23
N LYS A 2 -14.80 14.53 2.50
CA LYS A 2 -14.96 15.89 3.10
C LYS A 2 -15.84 15.90 4.36
N ALA A 3 -16.94 15.15 4.35
CA ALA A 3 -17.82 14.99 5.51
C ALA A 3 -17.13 14.25 6.67
N PHE A 4 -16.33 13.24 6.38
CA PHE A 4 -15.51 12.51 7.36
C PHE A 4 -14.53 13.47 8.06
N ILE A 5 -13.75 14.24 7.30
CA ILE A 5 -12.79 15.21 7.84
C ILE A 5 -13.50 16.26 8.72
N LYS A 6 -14.64 16.77 8.27
CA LYS A 6 -15.39 17.80 9.00
C LYS A 6 -16.10 17.26 10.25
N THR A 7 -16.63 16.03 10.20
CA THR A 7 -17.58 15.53 11.22
C THR A 7 -16.92 14.55 12.17
N ILE A 8 -16.12 13.62 11.64
CA ILE A 8 -15.47 12.57 12.42
C ILE A 8 -14.17 13.10 13.02
N LEU A 9 -13.31 13.68 12.18
CA LEU A 9 -12.07 14.31 12.65
C LEU A 9 -12.29 15.69 13.28
N ALA A 10 -13.49 16.26 13.11
CA ALA A 10 -13.85 17.62 13.54
C ALA A 10 -12.80 18.69 13.16
N TYR A 11 -12.11 18.52 12.03
CA TYR A 11 -11.02 19.41 11.67
C TYR A 11 -11.54 20.82 11.39
N ASP A 12 -11.06 21.78 12.16
CA ASP A 12 -11.28 23.19 11.96
C ASP A 12 -10.00 23.88 11.46
N LYS A 13 -10.11 24.46 10.27
CA LYS A 13 -9.01 25.21 9.65
C LYS A 13 -8.63 26.45 10.45
N LYS A 14 -9.59 27.07 11.16
CA LYS A 14 -9.31 28.24 12.00
C LYS A 14 -8.73 27.86 13.36
N GLN A 15 -8.87 26.58 13.76
CA GLN A 15 -8.46 26.08 15.06
C GLN A 15 -9.20 26.78 16.21
N ASP A 16 -10.43 27.25 15.96
CA ASP A 16 -11.30 27.87 16.97
C ASP A 16 -12.05 26.79 17.78
N ASN A 17 -12.36 25.65 17.16
CA ASN A 17 -12.98 24.52 17.84
C ASN A 17 -11.93 23.71 18.64
N LEU A 18 -12.04 23.73 19.97
CA LEU A 18 -11.18 22.99 20.89
C LEU A 18 -11.77 21.68 21.39
N GLU A 19 -13.02 21.33 21.03
CA GLU A 19 -13.63 20.06 21.44
C GLU A 19 -12.95 18.85 20.79
N GLY A 20 -12.36 19.04 19.60
CA GLY A 20 -11.72 17.97 18.83
C GLY A 20 -12.71 16.99 18.21
N GLY A 21 -12.17 16.05 17.44
CA GLY A 21 -12.92 14.93 16.86
C GLY A 21 -12.72 13.65 17.66
N ILE A 22 -13.08 12.52 17.06
CA ILE A 22 -12.96 11.21 17.72
C ILE A 22 -11.53 10.80 18.07
N LEU A 23 -10.52 11.40 17.41
CA LEU A 23 -9.10 11.18 17.68
C LEU A 23 -8.49 12.32 18.52
N GLY A 24 -9.32 13.23 19.05
CA GLY A 24 -8.87 14.46 19.70
C GLY A 24 -8.75 15.65 18.74
N LEU A 25 -8.01 16.68 19.15
CA LEU A 25 -7.88 17.93 18.41
C LEU A 25 -6.94 17.77 17.21
N VAL A 26 -7.48 17.68 16.00
CA VAL A 26 -6.67 17.49 14.77
C VAL A 26 -6.04 18.81 14.32
N LYS A 27 -4.70 18.83 14.24
CA LYS A 27 -3.90 19.98 13.76
C LYS A 27 -3.59 19.93 12.28
N ALA A 28 -3.34 18.74 11.76
CA ALA A 28 -3.08 18.54 10.35
C ALA A 28 -3.61 17.19 9.88
N TYR A 29 -3.82 17.10 8.57
CA TYR A 29 -4.04 15.85 7.86
C TYR A 29 -3.55 15.97 6.41
N TYR A 30 -3.23 14.81 5.85
CA TYR A 30 -2.97 14.60 4.43
C TYR A 30 -3.62 13.27 4.05
N GLY A 31 -4.37 13.24 2.95
CA GLY A 31 -4.92 12.01 2.41
C GLY A 31 -4.85 11.96 0.90
N CYS A 32 -4.54 10.78 0.37
CA CYS A 32 -4.49 10.47 -1.06
C CYS A 32 -5.51 9.37 -1.35
N VAL A 33 -6.23 9.50 -2.48
CA VAL A 33 -7.14 8.50 -3.00
C VAL A 33 -6.49 7.84 -4.20
N GLU A 34 -6.33 6.53 -4.13
CA GLU A 34 -5.85 5.70 -5.22
C GLU A 34 -6.95 4.71 -5.60
N ALA A 35 -6.95 4.26 -6.85
CA ALA A 35 -7.66 3.04 -7.19
C ALA A 35 -6.70 1.87 -7.25
N GLN A 36 -7.02 0.84 -6.48
CA GLN A 36 -6.23 -0.38 -6.47
C GLN A 36 -6.66 -1.27 -7.65
N GLY A 37 -5.80 -2.23 -8.02
CA GLY A 37 -6.06 -3.19 -9.11
C GLY A 37 -7.39 -3.98 -8.98
N HIS A 38 -7.98 -4.01 -7.77
CA HIS A 38 -9.31 -4.58 -7.50
C HIS A 38 -10.48 -3.62 -7.78
N ARG A 39 -10.22 -2.51 -8.50
CA ARG A 39 -11.23 -1.57 -9.02
C ARG A 39 -11.93 -0.71 -7.96
N THR A 40 -11.59 -0.83 -6.68
CA THR A 40 -12.09 0.01 -5.57
C THR A 40 -11.21 1.23 -5.31
N LEU A 41 -11.80 2.29 -4.73
CA LEU A 41 -11.08 3.49 -4.30
C LEU A 41 -10.66 3.36 -2.84
N HIS A 42 -9.38 3.57 -2.56
CA HIS A 42 -8.79 3.52 -1.22
C HIS A 42 -8.26 4.90 -0.85
N CYS A 43 -8.46 5.31 0.41
CA CYS A 43 -7.91 6.55 0.93
C CYS A 43 -6.83 6.25 1.96
N TYR A 44 -5.58 6.53 1.62
CA TYR A 44 -4.48 6.53 2.58
C TYR A 44 -4.42 7.90 3.26
N MET A 45 -4.52 7.96 4.58
CA MET A 45 -4.59 9.23 5.31
C MET A 45 -3.69 9.25 6.53
N MET A 46 -2.91 10.31 6.66
CA MET A 46 -2.17 10.67 7.87
C MET A 46 -2.92 11.78 8.61
N VAL A 47 -3.04 11.64 9.93
CA VAL A 47 -3.71 12.60 10.81
C VAL A 47 -2.77 12.95 11.96
N TRP A 48 -2.55 14.24 12.17
CA TRP A 48 -1.74 14.76 13.28
C TRP A 48 -2.67 15.36 14.32
N VAL A 49 -2.57 14.85 15.54
CA VAL A 49 -3.36 15.28 16.69
C VAL A 49 -2.52 16.21 17.57
N GLU A 50 -3.18 17.16 18.22
CA GLU A 50 -2.53 18.06 19.18
C GLU A 50 -1.87 17.27 20.31
N GLY A 51 -0.64 17.66 20.66
CA GLY A 51 0.13 16.99 21.70
C GLY A 51 0.73 15.65 21.27
N SER A 52 0.58 15.23 20.00
CA SER A 52 1.38 14.14 19.44
C SER A 52 2.85 14.54 19.42
N LEU A 53 3.61 13.94 20.33
CA LEU A 53 5.06 14.04 20.37
C LEU A 53 5.66 13.20 19.24
N ASN A 54 6.87 13.56 18.82
CA ASN A 54 7.59 12.67 17.91
C ASN A 54 7.97 11.36 18.64
N PRO A 55 8.19 10.25 17.90
CA PRO A 55 8.55 8.97 18.50
C PRO A 55 9.71 9.01 19.50
N ASP A 56 10.77 9.77 19.19
CA ASP A 56 11.94 9.89 20.05
C ASP A 56 11.64 10.67 21.33
N GLU A 57 10.77 11.68 21.27
CA GLU A 57 10.27 12.45 22.41
C GLU A 57 9.38 11.58 23.30
N ILE A 58 8.52 10.75 22.72
CA ILE A 58 7.72 9.77 23.47
C ILE A 58 8.67 8.84 24.23
N LYS A 59 9.63 8.23 23.52
CA LYS A 59 10.62 7.33 24.09
C LYS A 59 11.44 8.01 25.19
N ASN A 60 11.98 9.20 24.93
CA ASN A 60 12.76 9.98 25.89
C ASN A 60 11.95 10.37 27.12
N ARG A 61 10.68 10.77 26.94
CA ARG A 61 9.81 11.13 28.05
C ARG A 61 9.48 9.93 28.94
N ILE A 62 9.18 8.78 28.34
CA ILE A 62 8.86 7.57 29.11
C ILE A 62 10.12 6.99 29.77
N MET A 63 11.24 6.90 29.05
CA MET A 63 12.46 6.23 29.53
C MET A 63 13.36 7.13 30.37
N LEU A 64 13.70 8.33 29.87
CA LEU A 64 14.67 9.21 30.53
C LEU A 64 14.04 10.03 31.64
N GLN A 65 12.81 10.50 31.44
CA GLN A 65 12.08 11.30 32.44
C GLN A 65 11.24 10.42 33.38
N ASN A 66 11.13 9.12 33.10
CA ASN A 66 10.34 8.15 33.86
C ASN A 66 8.88 8.61 34.08
N ASP A 67 8.29 9.26 33.07
CA ASP A 67 6.92 9.79 33.13
C ASP A 67 5.90 8.66 32.89
N VAL A 68 5.67 7.88 33.96
CA VAL A 68 4.74 6.74 33.98
C VAL A 68 3.29 7.19 33.74
N GLU A 69 2.91 8.37 34.24
CA GLU A 69 1.56 8.91 34.06
C GLU A 69 1.30 9.26 32.58
N PHE A 70 2.27 9.84 31.88
CA PHE A 70 2.17 10.05 30.44
C PHE A 70 2.05 8.74 29.67
N ARG A 71 2.88 7.73 30.00
CA ARG A 71 2.80 6.40 29.38
C ARG A 71 1.40 5.82 29.50
N ASP A 72 0.85 5.78 30.72
CA ASP A 72 -0.44 5.14 30.98
C ASP A 72 -1.59 5.89 30.30
N ARG A 73 -1.54 7.24 30.27
CA ARG A 73 -2.53 8.03 29.52
C ARG A 73 -2.43 7.81 28.01
N LEU A 74 -1.23 7.66 27.46
CA LEU A 74 -1.04 7.38 26.04
C LEU A 74 -1.58 5.99 25.67
N LEU A 75 -1.23 4.96 26.45
CA LEU A 75 -1.75 3.60 26.24
C LEU A 75 -3.28 3.58 26.34
N SER A 76 -3.85 4.23 27.36
CA SER A 76 -5.30 4.32 27.52
C SER A 76 -5.98 5.04 26.35
N PHE A 77 -5.40 6.11 25.84
CA PHE A 77 -5.91 6.81 24.65
C PHE A 77 -5.89 5.92 23.40
N LEU A 78 -4.81 5.15 23.21
CA LEU A 78 -4.68 4.25 22.06
C LEU A 78 -5.65 3.07 22.16
N ASP A 79 -5.84 2.50 23.35
CA ASP A 79 -6.80 1.42 23.58
C ASP A 79 -8.26 1.84 23.37
N ASP A 80 -8.59 3.10 23.68
CA ASP A 80 -9.90 3.71 23.41
C ASP A 80 -10.09 4.05 21.92
N SER A 81 -9.01 4.45 21.24
CA SER A 81 -9.07 4.87 19.84
C SER A 81 -9.04 3.70 18.84
N ILE A 82 -8.44 2.56 19.21
CA ILE A 82 -8.16 1.43 18.33
C ILE A 82 -8.78 0.15 18.89
N SER A 83 -9.74 -0.40 18.15
CA SER A 83 -10.35 -1.70 18.38
C SER A 83 -9.69 -2.76 17.48
N ASN A 84 -9.58 -3.98 17.97
CA ASN A 84 -8.86 -5.10 17.34
C ASN A 84 -9.53 -6.46 17.63
N GLU A 85 -10.84 -6.44 17.83
CA GLU A 85 -11.66 -7.64 17.98
C GLU A 85 -13.05 -7.38 17.38
N ILE A 86 -13.74 -8.47 17.04
CA ILE A 86 -15.15 -8.41 16.69
C ILE A 86 -15.93 -8.18 17.99
N PRO A 87 -16.74 -7.09 18.10
CA PRO A 87 -17.58 -6.87 19.27
C PRO A 87 -18.47 -8.09 19.51
N PRO A 88 -18.78 -8.47 20.75
CA PRO A 88 -19.57 -9.68 21.01
C PRO A 88 -20.95 -9.61 20.35
N GLU A 89 -21.44 -10.73 19.83
CA GLU A 89 -22.80 -10.77 19.26
C GLU A 89 -23.82 -10.54 20.39
N PRO A 90 -24.74 -9.56 20.26
CA PRO A 90 -25.84 -9.41 21.21
C PRO A 90 -26.84 -10.57 21.08
N GLU A 91 -27.72 -10.73 22.07
CA GLU A 91 -28.69 -11.84 22.11
C GLU A 91 -29.50 -11.99 20.79
N PRO A 92 -29.82 -13.24 20.39
CA PRO A 92 -30.35 -13.58 19.05
C PRO A 92 -31.79 -13.11 18.78
N ASP A 93 -32.47 -12.50 19.75
CA ASP A 93 -33.84 -12.00 19.62
C ASP A 93 -33.94 -10.69 18.82
N ILE A 94 -32.82 -10.02 18.55
CA ILE A 94 -32.80 -8.79 17.76
C ILE A 94 -32.41 -9.10 16.34
N TYR A 95 -33.27 -8.66 15.42
CA TYR A 95 -33.02 -8.74 13.99
C TYR A 95 -32.59 -7.38 13.43
N VAL A 96 -31.54 -7.38 12.61
CA VAL A 96 -31.06 -6.21 11.85
C VAL A 96 -30.96 -6.53 10.36
N PRO A 97 -31.03 -5.54 9.45
CA PRO A 97 -30.92 -5.79 8.02
C PRO A 97 -29.65 -6.51 7.59
N SER A 98 -28.55 -6.34 8.34
CA SER A 98 -27.26 -6.99 8.10
C SER A 98 -27.24 -8.47 8.51
N ASP A 99 -28.34 -8.99 9.04
CA ASP A 99 -28.47 -10.43 9.32
C ASP A 99 -28.62 -11.21 8.00
N GLY A 100 -27.57 -11.93 7.61
CA GLY A 100 -27.56 -12.82 6.45
C GLY A 100 -27.26 -12.14 5.11
N VAL A 101 -26.92 -10.84 5.13
CA VAL A 101 -26.40 -10.11 3.97
C VAL A 101 -25.25 -9.22 4.41
N HIS A 102 -24.30 -8.99 3.51
CA HIS A 102 -23.13 -8.16 3.83
C HIS A 102 -23.57 -6.75 4.29
N ALA A 103 -23.12 -6.34 5.47
CA ALA A 103 -23.48 -5.10 6.16
C ALA A 103 -23.34 -3.84 5.29
N CYS A 104 -22.33 -3.78 4.40
CA CYS A 104 -22.10 -2.70 3.45
C CYS A 104 -23.19 -2.54 2.38
N THR A 105 -24.13 -3.48 2.28
CA THR A 105 -25.22 -3.42 1.29
C THR A 105 -26.47 -2.73 1.84
N VAL A 106 -26.68 -2.82 3.16
CA VAL A 106 -27.94 -2.45 3.81
C VAL A 106 -27.85 -1.21 4.71
N HIS A 107 -26.64 -0.85 5.13
CA HIS A 107 -26.32 0.38 5.86
C HIS A 107 -27.28 0.74 7.01
N GLY A 108 -26.96 0.22 8.19
CA GLY A 108 -27.52 0.68 9.45
C GLY A 108 -28.78 -0.08 9.86
N ILE A 109 -29.34 0.35 10.99
CA ILE A 109 -30.57 -0.24 11.53
C ILE A 109 -31.83 0.37 10.91
N GLN A 110 -32.91 -0.40 10.89
CA GLN A 110 -34.21 0.10 10.42
C GLN A 110 -34.79 1.18 11.37
N ASN A 111 -35.46 2.19 10.80
CA ASN A 111 -36.06 3.29 11.58
C ASN A 111 -37.24 2.86 12.47
N ASN A 112 -37.85 1.70 12.20
CA ASN A 112 -38.99 1.15 12.93
C ASN A 112 -38.59 0.44 14.25
N ILE A 113 -37.29 0.30 14.54
CA ILE A 113 -36.83 -0.36 15.77
C ILE A 113 -37.23 0.49 17.00
N PRO A 114 -37.94 -0.10 17.98
CA PRO A 114 -38.34 0.62 19.19
C PRO A 114 -37.12 1.18 19.94
N PRO A 115 -37.22 2.38 20.55
CA PRO A 115 -36.09 3.01 21.25
C PRO A 115 -35.34 2.09 22.22
N LEU A 116 -36.07 1.23 22.94
CA LEU A 116 -35.51 0.26 23.89
C LEU A 116 -34.52 -0.74 23.25
N HIS A 117 -34.72 -1.08 21.97
CA HIS A 117 -33.88 -2.06 21.27
C HIS A 117 -32.85 -1.41 20.34
N ARG A 118 -32.85 -0.07 20.19
CA ARG A 118 -31.98 0.60 19.21
C ARG A 118 -30.50 0.40 19.49
N ASP A 119 -30.08 0.48 20.75
CA ASP A 119 -28.66 0.36 21.08
C ASP A 119 -28.17 -1.08 20.90
N ARG A 120 -28.99 -2.05 21.30
CA ARG A 120 -28.71 -3.47 21.04
C ARG A 120 -28.69 -3.78 19.52
N ALA A 121 -29.60 -3.20 18.74
CA ALA A 121 -29.61 -3.32 17.28
C ALA A 121 -28.38 -2.67 16.64
N ARG A 122 -27.96 -1.48 17.09
CA ARG A 122 -26.73 -0.84 16.63
C ARG A 122 -25.49 -1.66 16.95
N HIS A 123 -25.48 -2.34 18.11
CA HIS A 123 -24.41 -3.23 18.50
C HIS A 123 -24.36 -4.47 17.60
N LYS A 124 -25.52 -5.08 17.30
CA LYS A 124 -25.60 -6.21 16.37
C LYS A 124 -25.11 -5.83 14.97
N ASP A 125 -25.56 -4.68 14.50
CA ASP A 125 -25.16 -4.15 13.21
C ASP A 125 -23.65 -3.83 13.14
N LEU A 126 -23.07 -3.33 14.24
CA LEU A 126 -21.62 -3.16 14.37
C LEU A 126 -20.88 -4.51 14.37
N HIS A 127 -21.37 -5.52 15.09
CA HIS A 127 -20.80 -6.88 15.07
C HIS A 127 -20.72 -7.39 13.64
N ASN A 128 -21.85 -7.41 12.93
CA ASN A 128 -21.93 -7.85 11.52
C ASN A 128 -20.99 -7.03 10.62
N LEU A 129 -20.94 -5.71 10.81
CA LEU A 129 -20.07 -4.83 10.02
C LEU A 129 -18.58 -5.12 10.22
N VAL A 130 -18.15 -5.33 11.47
CA VAL A 130 -16.75 -5.65 11.78
C VAL A 130 -16.41 -7.06 11.29
N GLU A 131 -17.30 -8.03 11.48
CA GLU A 131 -17.11 -9.38 10.97
C GLU A 131 -16.96 -9.40 9.45
N ASP A 132 -17.82 -8.68 8.71
CA ASP A 132 -17.75 -8.64 7.26
C ASP A 132 -16.55 -7.84 6.72
N CYS A 133 -16.18 -6.74 7.37
CA CYS A 133 -15.22 -5.77 6.80
C CYS A 133 -13.81 -5.88 7.36
N GLN A 134 -13.63 -6.34 8.60
CA GLN A 134 -12.33 -6.28 9.29
C GLN A 134 -11.72 -7.65 9.50
N LYS A 135 -12.53 -8.72 9.56
CA LYS A 135 -12.06 -10.08 9.71
C LYS A 135 -11.32 -10.53 8.45
N HIS A 136 -10.08 -10.93 8.64
CA HIS A 136 -9.24 -11.41 7.57
C HIS A 136 -9.52 -12.87 7.26
N SER A 137 -9.65 -13.17 5.97
CA SER A 137 -9.65 -14.53 5.45
C SER A 137 -8.42 -14.71 4.57
N HIS A 138 -7.59 -15.70 4.90
CA HIS A 138 -6.37 -15.95 4.15
C HIS A 138 -6.67 -16.36 2.71
N SER A 139 -6.03 -15.67 1.77
CA SER A 139 -6.10 -15.94 0.33
C SER A 139 -4.70 -16.18 -0.25
N LYS A 140 -4.61 -16.51 -1.55
CA LYS A 140 -3.31 -16.70 -2.24
C LYS A 140 -2.41 -15.46 -2.08
N THR A 141 -2.99 -14.26 -2.10
CA THR A 141 -2.29 -12.99 -1.88
C THR A 141 -1.57 -12.88 -0.53
N CYS A 142 -2.08 -13.54 0.51
CA CYS A 142 -1.44 -13.56 1.83
C CYS A 142 -0.11 -14.28 1.79
N PHE A 143 0.06 -15.24 0.88
CA PHE A 143 1.24 -16.08 0.76
C PHE A 143 2.08 -15.77 -0.48
N LYS A 144 1.81 -14.62 -1.14
CA LYS A 144 2.48 -14.22 -2.41
C LYS A 144 4.01 -14.29 -2.33
N TYR A 145 4.58 -13.91 -1.18
CA TYR A 145 6.03 -13.86 -0.96
C TYR A 145 6.55 -14.98 -0.07
N CYS A 146 5.70 -15.97 0.23
CA CYS A 146 6.12 -17.08 1.07
C CYS A 146 6.95 -18.09 0.27
N GLY A 147 8.02 -18.59 0.90
CA GLY A 147 8.73 -19.76 0.38
C GLY A 147 7.83 -21.01 0.42
N LYS A 148 8.24 -22.06 -0.31
CA LYS A 148 7.47 -23.32 -0.47
C LYS A 148 6.96 -23.98 0.83
N HIS A 149 7.56 -23.69 1.98
CA HIS A 149 7.27 -24.33 3.26
C HIS A 149 6.82 -23.37 4.37
N GLU A 150 6.68 -22.09 4.06
CA GLU A 150 6.27 -21.07 5.02
C GLU A 150 4.88 -20.57 4.62
N ARG A 151 3.99 -20.40 5.60
CA ARG A 151 2.65 -19.82 5.38
C ARG A 151 2.44 -18.73 6.41
N ILE A 152 3.22 -17.67 6.28
CA ILE A 152 3.07 -16.46 7.08
C ILE A 152 2.23 -15.48 6.28
N CYS A 153 1.20 -14.92 6.91
CA CYS A 153 0.40 -13.90 6.29
C CYS A 153 1.27 -12.66 6.01
N ARG A 154 1.34 -12.22 4.75
CA ARG A 154 1.99 -10.95 4.35
C ARG A 154 1.54 -9.75 5.21
N PHE A 155 0.30 -9.77 5.68
CA PHE A 155 -0.29 -8.69 6.46
C PHE A 155 -0.07 -8.84 7.97
N ASP A 156 0.64 -9.88 8.40
CA ASP A 156 0.87 -10.22 9.82
C ASP A 156 -0.44 -10.39 10.61
N LEU A 157 -1.44 -11.02 9.98
CA LEU A 157 -2.71 -11.38 10.59
C LEU A 157 -2.75 -12.89 10.81
N ASP A 158 -2.55 -13.33 12.06
CA ASP A 158 -2.49 -14.73 12.47
C ASP A 158 -3.23 -14.89 13.81
N GLU A 159 -3.96 -15.99 14.00
CA GLU A 159 -4.69 -16.28 15.26
C GLU A 159 -3.76 -16.30 16.48
N LYS A 160 -2.46 -16.55 16.30
CA LYS A 160 -1.45 -16.54 17.36
C LYS A 160 -1.09 -15.12 17.81
N ASN A 161 -1.39 -14.10 17.02
CA ASN A 161 -1.13 -12.71 17.37
C ASN A 161 -2.14 -12.28 18.45
N TYR A 162 -1.78 -12.52 19.71
CA TYR A 162 -2.60 -12.20 20.86
C TYR A 162 -1.80 -11.45 21.93
N ARG A 163 -2.35 -10.33 22.39
CA ARG A 163 -1.86 -9.56 23.53
C ARG A 163 -3.04 -8.90 24.25
N GLU A 164 -3.29 -9.31 25.49
CA GLU A 164 -4.43 -8.84 26.27
C GLU A 164 -4.35 -7.35 26.64
N HIS A 165 -3.14 -6.84 26.93
CA HIS A 165 -2.94 -5.47 27.43
C HIS A 165 -1.86 -4.73 26.66
N SER A 166 -2.10 -3.44 26.44
CA SER A 166 -1.10 -2.52 25.91
C SER A 166 -0.02 -2.23 26.95
N THR A 167 1.24 -2.32 26.56
CA THR A 167 2.40 -2.12 27.45
C THR A 167 3.48 -1.28 26.77
N PHE A 168 4.51 -0.90 27.53
CA PHE A 168 5.72 -0.29 26.99
C PHE A 168 6.90 -1.22 27.26
N ASP A 169 7.61 -1.61 26.20
CA ASP A 169 8.85 -2.37 26.28
C ASP A 169 9.99 -1.40 26.60
N TYR A 170 10.52 -1.49 27.82
CA TYR A 170 11.60 -0.62 28.29
C TYR A 170 12.98 -1.00 27.74
N GLU A 171 13.15 -2.22 27.23
CA GLU A 171 14.42 -2.64 26.62
C GLU A 171 14.54 -2.08 25.21
N LYS A 172 13.46 -2.17 24.43
CA LYS A 172 13.41 -1.65 23.05
C LYS A 172 13.03 -0.17 22.99
N GLY A 173 12.30 0.30 23.98
CA GLY A 173 11.71 1.63 24.02
C GLY A 173 10.53 1.77 23.07
N GLU A 174 9.68 0.74 22.98
CA GLU A 174 8.58 0.65 22.01
C GLU A 174 7.24 0.42 22.70
N LEU A 175 6.17 0.97 22.12
CA LEU A 175 4.80 0.71 22.55
C LEU A 175 4.33 -0.64 21.98
N CYS A 176 3.85 -1.49 22.86
CA CYS A 176 3.34 -2.81 22.55
C CYS A 176 1.81 -2.81 22.72
N LEU A 177 1.07 -2.49 21.66
CA LEU A 177 -0.39 -2.38 21.72
C LEU A 177 -1.08 -3.75 21.89
N ARG A 178 -2.25 -3.75 22.54
CA ARG A 178 -3.14 -4.89 22.68
C ARG A 178 -3.60 -5.40 21.31
N CYS A 179 -3.84 -6.69 21.22
CA CYS A 179 -4.36 -7.39 20.06
C CYS A 179 -5.21 -8.55 20.57
N LEU A 180 -6.53 -8.40 20.57
CA LEU A 180 -7.45 -9.38 21.15
C LEU A 180 -7.89 -10.44 20.13
N ASP A 181 -7.93 -10.08 18.84
CA ASP A 181 -8.12 -11.01 17.73
C ASP A 181 -7.09 -10.72 16.62
N GLY A 182 -6.11 -11.62 16.46
CA GLY A 182 -5.03 -11.47 15.49
C GLY A 182 -5.45 -11.60 14.03
N LEU A 183 -6.71 -11.98 13.74
CA LEU A 183 -7.27 -11.98 12.39
C LEU A 183 -8.09 -10.72 12.08
N VAL A 184 -8.23 -9.79 13.02
CA VAL A 184 -9.03 -8.57 12.82
C VAL A 184 -8.11 -7.38 12.60
N ASN A 185 -8.33 -6.65 11.50
CA ASN A 185 -7.62 -5.40 11.28
C ASN A 185 -7.94 -4.38 12.37
N ASN A 186 -6.98 -3.52 12.70
CA ASN A 186 -7.21 -2.42 13.63
C ASN A 186 -8.22 -1.44 13.04
N PHE A 187 -9.28 -1.12 13.77
CA PHE A 187 -10.31 -0.18 13.33
C PHE A 187 -10.68 0.79 14.45
N ASN A 188 -11.43 1.83 14.12
CA ASN A 188 -12.10 2.67 15.11
C ASN A 188 -13.62 2.48 14.96
N GLU A 189 -14.31 2.15 16.06
CA GLU A 189 -15.74 1.84 16.04
C GLU A 189 -16.61 2.96 15.46
N THR A 190 -16.26 4.22 15.72
CA THR A 190 -17.02 5.36 15.19
C THR A 190 -16.72 5.57 13.71
N MET A 191 -15.46 5.39 13.29
CA MET A 191 -15.07 5.51 11.89
C MET A 191 -15.73 4.43 11.03
N ILE A 192 -15.64 3.16 11.41
CA ILE A 192 -16.18 2.06 10.60
C ILE A 192 -17.70 2.20 10.38
N ARG A 193 -18.44 2.64 11.42
CA ARG A 193 -19.88 2.94 11.34
C ARG A 193 -20.22 4.16 10.47
N ALA A 194 -19.26 5.01 10.17
CA ALA A 194 -19.42 6.16 9.30
C ALA A 194 -19.05 5.85 7.84
N VAL A 195 -18.03 5.01 7.62
CA VAL A 195 -17.50 4.73 6.28
C VAL A 195 -18.02 3.44 5.65
N TRP A 196 -18.48 2.47 6.44
CA TRP A 196 -19.07 1.21 5.97
C TRP A 196 -18.16 0.45 5.01
N CYS A 197 -16.88 0.36 5.34
CA CYS A 197 -15.90 -0.40 4.58
C CYS A 197 -14.74 -0.83 5.47
N ASN A 198 -13.90 -1.72 4.94
CA ASN A 198 -12.62 -2.06 5.55
C ASN A 198 -11.81 -0.78 5.83
N MET A 199 -11.10 -0.76 6.95
CA MET A 199 -10.21 0.31 7.36
C MET A 199 -9.09 -0.27 8.21
N ASP A 200 -7.94 0.40 8.21
CA ASP A 200 -6.80 0.02 9.04
C ASP A 200 -6.24 1.28 9.70
N ILE A 201 -6.44 1.41 11.01
CA ILE A 201 -5.91 2.53 11.80
C ILE A 201 -4.68 2.08 12.58
N LYS A 202 -3.57 2.82 12.41
CA LYS A 202 -2.31 2.55 13.12
C LYS A 202 -1.76 3.81 13.76
N PHE A 203 -1.27 3.67 15.00
CA PHE A 203 -0.51 4.70 15.66
C PHE A 203 0.95 4.66 15.22
N ILE A 204 1.51 5.81 14.87
CA ILE A 204 2.91 5.93 14.44
C ILE A 204 3.77 6.31 15.65
N GLY A 205 4.19 5.30 16.40
CA GLY A 205 4.89 5.48 17.68
C GLY A 205 6.41 5.34 17.64
N SER A 206 6.99 4.87 16.53
CA SER A 206 8.44 4.67 16.37
C SER A 206 8.96 5.33 15.08
N GLY A 207 10.25 5.69 15.05
CA GLY A 207 10.89 6.23 13.84
C GLY A 207 10.89 5.23 12.68
N ALA A 208 11.09 3.94 12.98
CA ALA A 208 11.02 2.87 11.99
C ALA A 208 9.60 2.74 11.39
N SER A 209 8.55 2.73 12.24
CA SER A 209 7.16 2.69 11.78
C SER A 209 6.79 3.93 10.97
N ALA A 210 7.26 5.12 11.37
CA ALA A 210 7.06 6.34 10.61
C ALA A 210 7.70 6.24 9.22
N LYS A 211 8.94 5.76 9.15
CA LYS A 211 9.66 5.58 7.88
C LYS A 211 8.96 4.58 6.97
N ALA A 212 8.57 3.42 7.52
CA ALA A 212 7.86 2.38 6.77
C ALA A 212 6.52 2.88 6.21
N ILE A 213 5.72 3.61 7.01
CA ILE A 213 4.45 4.18 6.55
C ILE A 213 4.67 5.26 5.50
N LEU A 214 5.70 6.11 5.66
CA LEU A 214 6.05 7.10 4.64
C LEU A 214 6.44 6.44 3.32
N TYR A 215 7.26 5.38 3.33
CA TYR A 215 7.57 4.61 2.12
C TYR A 215 6.32 4.02 1.50
N TYR A 216 5.49 3.35 2.30
CA TYR A 216 4.24 2.73 1.85
C TYR A 216 3.31 3.75 1.18
N ILE A 217 3.01 4.86 1.85
CA ILE A 217 2.14 5.91 1.29
C ILE A 217 2.77 6.55 0.05
N THR A 218 4.09 6.79 0.07
CA THR A 218 4.79 7.36 -1.09
C THR A 218 4.69 6.44 -2.28
N ASP A 219 4.90 5.13 -2.11
CA ASP A 219 4.79 4.14 -3.18
C ASP A 219 3.41 4.21 -3.84
N TYR A 220 2.32 4.23 -3.05
CA TYR A 220 0.97 4.39 -3.60
C TYR A 220 0.72 5.73 -4.29
N ILE A 221 1.27 6.83 -3.78
CA ILE A 221 1.19 8.15 -4.44
C ILE A 221 1.94 8.14 -5.78
N THR A 222 3.12 7.49 -5.81
CA THR A 222 3.99 7.45 -6.98
C THR A 222 3.71 6.28 -7.91
N LYS A 223 2.73 5.43 -7.56
CA LYS A 223 2.44 4.22 -8.30
C LYS A 223 2.09 4.56 -9.73
N SER A 224 2.84 3.96 -10.65
CA SER A 224 2.64 4.20 -12.07
C SER A 224 1.25 3.71 -12.47
N GLN A 225 0.43 4.62 -13.02
CA GLN A 225 -0.89 4.26 -13.53
C GLN A 225 -0.81 3.36 -14.77
N LEU A 226 0.36 3.25 -15.40
CA LEU A 226 0.60 2.48 -16.60
C LEU A 226 1.55 1.32 -16.30
N LYS A 227 1.05 0.08 -16.45
CA LYS A 227 1.90 -1.11 -16.38
C LYS A 227 2.89 -1.12 -17.56
N VAL A 228 4.10 -1.63 -17.31
CA VAL A 228 5.20 -1.65 -18.29
C VAL A 228 4.83 -2.38 -19.59
N HIS A 229 4.11 -3.50 -19.52
CA HIS A 229 3.67 -4.22 -20.72
C HIS A 229 2.68 -3.42 -21.58
N VAL A 230 1.83 -2.58 -20.99
CA VAL A 230 0.93 -1.67 -21.72
C VAL A 230 1.75 -0.60 -22.43
N ALA A 231 2.79 -0.08 -21.77
CA ALA A 231 3.72 0.85 -22.39
C ALA A 231 4.46 0.21 -23.59
N TYR A 232 4.89 -1.05 -23.47
CA TYR A 232 5.51 -1.79 -24.59
C TYR A 232 4.55 -2.05 -25.74
N ALA A 233 3.32 -2.49 -25.47
CA ALA A 233 2.31 -2.67 -26.51
C ALA A 233 1.99 -1.36 -27.23
N ALA A 234 1.92 -0.25 -26.49
CA ALA A 234 1.74 1.09 -27.05
C ALA A 234 2.92 1.53 -27.93
N LEU A 235 4.16 1.24 -27.51
CA LEU A 235 5.37 1.50 -28.30
C LEU A 235 5.38 0.68 -29.59
N GLU A 236 5.08 -0.62 -29.51
CA GLU A 236 5.03 -1.52 -30.67
C GLU A 236 3.97 -1.04 -31.68
N LEU A 237 2.77 -0.72 -31.21
CA LEU A 237 1.69 -0.19 -32.05
C LEU A 237 2.10 1.13 -32.71
N SER A 238 2.82 1.99 -31.98
CA SER A 238 3.28 3.28 -32.49
C SER A 238 4.31 3.12 -33.59
N VAL A 239 5.29 2.23 -33.41
CA VAL A 239 6.28 1.89 -34.44
C VAL A 239 5.59 1.31 -35.68
N LYS A 240 4.64 0.38 -35.50
CA LYS A 240 3.84 -0.17 -36.62
C LYS A 240 3.07 0.91 -37.38
N LYS A 241 2.45 1.87 -36.69
CA LYS A 241 1.68 2.97 -37.30
C LYS A 241 2.55 3.99 -38.04
N LEU A 242 3.82 4.16 -37.64
CA LEU A 242 4.76 5.07 -38.30
C LEU A 242 5.38 4.51 -39.59
N GLY A 243 5.21 3.20 -39.86
CA GLY A 243 5.77 2.53 -41.03
C GLY A 243 7.30 2.55 -41.07
N GLU A 244 7.90 2.12 -42.18
CA GLU A 244 9.35 2.18 -42.37
C GLU A 244 9.84 3.64 -42.53
N PHE A 245 11.08 3.91 -42.09
CA PHE A 245 11.70 5.22 -42.24
C PHE A 245 12.11 5.46 -43.70
N ASN A 246 11.67 6.57 -44.28
CA ASN A 246 12.10 6.99 -45.61
C ASN A 246 13.03 8.22 -45.53
N PRO A 247 14.35 8.07 -45.75
CA PRO A 247 15.32 9.18 -45.64
C PRO A 247 15.07 10.36 -46.60
N GLN A 248 14.27 10.17 -47.67
CA GLN A 248 13.96 11.22 -48.64
C GLN A 248 12.69 12.01 -48.30
N GLU A 249 11.79 11.44 -47.50
CA GLU A 249 10.48 12.02 -47.19
C GLU A 249 10.32 12.39 -45.70
N ASP A 250 11.05 11.72 -44.81
CA ASP A 250 10.97 11.91 -43.36
C ASP A 250 12.08 12.81 -42.83
N ASP A 251 11.70 13.98 -42.31
CA ASP A 251 12.55 14.74 -41.40
C ASP A 251 12.64 14.01 -40.05
N ILE A 252 13.86 13.70 -39.61
CA ILE A 252 14.16 12.97 -38.37
C ILE A 252 13.46 13.61 -37.15
N THR A 253 13.45 14.94 -37.07
CA THR A 253 12.84 15.69 -35.98
C THR A 253 11.31 15.57 -35.99
N VAL A 254 10.71 15.64 -37.19
CA VAL A 254 9.26 15.50 -37.37
C VAL A 254 8.82 14.07 -37.07
N ARG A 255 9.59 13.08 -37.52
CA ARG A 255 9.33 11.66 -37.26
C ARG A 255 9.47 11.30 -35.79
N ALA A 256 10.50 11.81 -35.10
CA ALA A 256 10.67 11.63 -33.67
C ALA A 256 9.49 12.23 -32.87
N LYS A 257 9.04 13.44 -33.24
CA LYS A 257 7.85 14.06 -32.64
C LYS A 257 6.59 13.22 -32.86
N ARG A 258 6.38 12.71 -34.08
CA ARG A 258 5.25 11.83 -34.40
C ARG A 258 5.29 10.53 -33.62
N LEU A 259 6.47 9.92 -33.46
CA LEU A 259 6.67 8.73 -32.64
C LEU A 259 6.26 9.00 -31.19
N LEU A 260 6.78 10.06 -30.57
CA LEU A 260 6.40 10.43 -29.22
C LEU A 260 4.89 10.67 -29.06
N GLN A 261 4.26 11.33 -30.05
CA GLN A 261 2.81 11.56 -30.05
C GLN A 261 2.01 10.24 -30.20
N CYS A 262 2.41 9.37 -31.12
CA CYS A 262 1.77 8.06 -31.30
C CYS A 262 1.88 7.22 -30.02
N CYS A 263 3.06 7.19 -29.40
CA CYS A 263 3.28 6.49 -28.14
C CYS A 263 2.37 7.06 -27.05
N ALA A 264 2.32 8.39 -26.90
CA ALA A 264 1.46 9.04 -25.92
C ALA A 264 -0.03 8.71 -26.13
N TYR A 265 -0.54 8.78 -27.36
CA TYR A 265 -1.93 8.46 -27.66
C TYR A 265 -2.25 6.97 -27.47
N ALA A 266 -1.33 6.09 -27.85
CA ALA A 266 -1.50 4.65 -27.66
C ALA A 266 -1.51 4.29 -26.17
N MET A 267 -0.62 4.87 -25.37
CA MET A 267 -0.59 4.68 -23.92
C MET A 267 -1.91 5.13 -23.27
N ILE A 268 -2.43 6.30 -23.64
CA ILE A 268 -3.72 6.80 -23.12
C ILE A 268 -4.88 5.91 -23.58
N SER A 269 -4.88 5.44 -24.84
CA SER A 269 -6.00 4.64 -25.37
C SER A 269 -6.09 3.24 -24.78
N HIS A 270 -4.97 2.69 -24.31
CA HIS A 270 -4.91 1.38 -23.66
C HIS A 270 -4.92 1.47 -22.13
N GLN A 271 -5.06 2.67 -21.56
CA GLN A 271 -5.20 2.83 -20.13
C GLN A 271 -6.63 2.46 -19.71
N GLU A 272 -6.77 1.35 -18.99
CA GLU A 272 -8.03 0.96 -18.36
C GLU A 272 -8.19 1.69 -17.02
N LEU A 273 -9.39 2.20 -16.76
CA LEU A 273 -9.75 2.85 -15.51
C LEU A 273 -10.95 2.14 -14.90
N SER A 274 -10.98 2.04 -13.56
CA SER A 274 -12.13 1.46 -12.87
C SER A 274 -13.38 2.33 -13.00
N SER A 275 -14.56 1.71 -12.98
CA SER A 275 -15.82 2.44 -13.05
C SER A 275 -15.96 3.48 -11.92
N GLN A 276 -15.40 3.17 -10.74
CA GLN A 276 -15.40 4.01 -9.55
C GLN A 276 -14.46 5.21 -9.73
N GLN A 277 -13.28 5.03 -10.35
CA GLN A 277 -12.40 6.14 -10.71
C GLN A 277 -13.08 7.09 -11.68
N VAL A 278 -13.65 6.54 -12.76
CA VAL A 278 -14.33 7.34 -13.77
C VAL A 278 -15.49 8.11 -13.14
N ALA A 279 -16.31 7.45 -12.32
CA ALA A 279 -17.39 8.11 -11.58
C ALA A 279 -16.86 9.23 -10.67
N SER A 280 -15.78 8.99 -9.92
CA SER A 280 -15.15 9.99 -9.06
C SER A 280 -14.69 11.22 -9.84
N TYR A 281 -14.03 11.01 -11.00
CA TYR A 281 -13.60 12.11 -11.87
C TYR A 281 -14.78 12.87 -12.48
N LEU A 282 -15.81 12.17 -12.96
CA LEU A 282 -17.01 12.80 -13.52
C LEU A 282 -17.79 13.61 -12.48
N MET A 283 -17.75 13.20 -11.21
CA MET A 283 -18.39 13.89 -10.09
C MET A 283 -17.53 15.02 -9.50
N ASP A 284 -16.38 15.33 -10.10
CA ASP A 284 -15.42 16.33 -9.62
C ASP A 284 -14.99 16.09 -8.16
N TYR A 285 -14.86 14.81 -7.80
CA TYR A 285 -14.31 14.43 -6.51
C TYR A 285 -12.80 14.55 -6.53
N LYS A 286 -12.25 15.01 -5.40
CA LYS A 286 -10.81 15.16 -5.23
C LYS A 286 -10.16 13.79 -5.03
N ASP A 287 -9.00 13.63 -5.63
CA ASP A 287 -8.06 12.52 -5.43
C ASP A 287 -7.11 12.76 -4.25
N HIS A 288 -7.10 13.95 -3.65
CA HIS A 288 -6.33 14.25 -2.45
C HIS A 288 -7.02 15.27 -1.54
N PHE A 289 -6.69 15.19 -0.25
CA PHE A 289 -7.23 16.03 0.81
C PHE A 289 -6.09 16.55 1.67
N THR A 290 -5.94 17.87 1.75
CA THR A 290 -4.88 18.49 2.53
C THR A 290 -5.43 19.56 3.47
N SER A 291 -4.84 19.63 4.65
CA SER A 291 -5.03 20.71 5.62
C SER A 291 -4.17 21.95 5.28
N HIS A 292 -2.97 21.71 4.76
CA HIS A 292 -1.96 22.73 4.47
C HIS A 292 -1.72 22.89 2.97
N LYS A 293 -1.11 24.02 2.61
CA LYS A 293 -0.57 24.25 1.27
C LYS A 293 0.88 23.81 1.26
N PHE A 294 1.19 22.87 0.37
CA PHE A 294 2.55 22.40 0.14
C PHE A 294 3.24 23.29 -0.89
N GLN A 295 4.57 23.32 -0.83
CA GLN A 295 5.40 23.99 -1.82
C GLN A 295 6.13 22.95 -2.66
N HIS A 296 6.40 23.28 -3.91
CA HIS A 296 7.16 22.40 -4.79
C HIS A 296 8.62 22.37 -4.34
N LEU A 297 9.11 21.18 -4.00
CA LEU A 297 10.53 20.92 -3.79
C LEU A 297 11.10 20.32 -5.07
N TYR A 298 11.95 21.07 -5.77
CA TYR A 298 12.68 20.55 -6.92
C TYR A 298 13.83 19.68 -6.42
N TRP A 299 13.56 18.38 -6.27
CA TRP A 299 14.44 17.43 -5.60
C TRP A 299 15.87 17.45 -6.13
N THR A 300 16.06 17.48 -7.46
CA THR A 300 17.39 17.51 -8.08
C THR A 300 18.18 18.76 -7.70
N SER A 301 17.57 19.95 -7.83
CA SER A 301 18.20 21.20 -7.44
C SER A 301 18.50 21.26 -5.94
N PHE A 302 17.59 20.74 -5.11
CA PHE A 302 17.78 20.68 -3.66
C PHE A 302 18.90 19.71 -3.26
N LYS A 303 18.97 18.52 -3.90
CA LYS A 303 20.06 17.55 -3.74
C LYS A 303 21.39 18.15 -4.15
N SER A 304 21.46 18.85 -5.29
CA SER A 304 22.68 19.56 -5.71
C SER A 304 23.13 20.59 -4.68
N PHE A 305 22.19 21.43 -4.19
CA PHE A 305 22.48 22.42 -3.15
C PHE A 305 22.98 21.76 -1.85
N LEU A 306 22.34 20.69 -1.38
CA LEU A 306 22.78 19.95 -0.19
C LEU A 306 24.17 19.34 -0.39
N ASN A 307 24.45 18.75 -1.55
CA ASN A 307 25.75 18.18 -1.86
C ASN A 307 26.86 19.24 -1.94
N GLU A 308 26.53 20.48 -2.34
CA GLU A 308 27.47 21.60 -2.33
C GLU A 308 27.79 22.09 -0.90
N GLU A 309 26.77 22.21 -0.04
CA GLU A 309 26.92 22.69 1.35
C GLU A 309 27.47 21.61 2.31
N GLN A 310 27.03 20.37 2.13
CA GLN A 310 27.40 19.20 2.92
C GLN A 310 27.65 18.01 1.98
N PRO A 311 28.85 17.94 1.38
CA PRO A 311 29.18 16.84 0.47
C PRO A 311 29.11 15.51 1.21
N SER A 312 28.24 14.62 0.74
CA SER A 312 28.12 13.27 1.30
C SER A 312 29.45 12.53 1.12
N PRO A 313 29.99 11.86 2.15
CA PRO A 313 31.23 11.10 2.05
C PRO A 313 31.22 10.03 0.94
N GLU A 314 30.05 9.47 0.63
CA GLU A 314 29.89 8.46 -0.43
C GLU A 314 29.88 9.05 -1.85
N CYS A 315 29.68 10.37 -1.98
CA CYS A 315 29.56 11.07 -3.26
C CYS A 315 30.87 11.74 -3.70
N GLN A 316 32.02 11.40 -3.10
CA GLN A 316 33.29 11.91 -3.60
C GLN A 316 33.49 11.45 -5.05
N PRO A 317 33.72 12.38 -6.00
CA PRO A 317 34.02 11.98 -7.36
C PRO A 317 35.31 11.16 -7.32
N ILE A 318 35.21 9.89 -7.74
CA ILE A 318 36.40 9.10 -8.10
C ILE A 318 37.16 9.97 -9.10
N PRO A 319 38.46 10.28 -8.87
CA PRO A 319 39.21 11.08 -9.83
C PRO A 319 39.15 10.32 -11.15
N SER A 320 38.53 10.93 -12.15
CA SER A 320 38.54 10.43 -13.52
C SER A 320 40.01 10.30 -13.90
N LYS A 321 40.53 9.06 -13.90
CA LYS A 321 41.74 8.78 -14.65
C LYS A 321 41.39 9.11 -16.08
N GLU A 322 42.04 10.12 -16.62
CA GLU A 322 42.15 10.31 -18.06
C GLU A 322 42.82 9.05 -18.62
N THR A 323 42.04 8.02 -18.90
CA THR A 323 42.44 6.94 -19.79
C THR A 323 41.93 7.33 -21.15
N GLU A 324 42.86 7.82 -21.98
CA GLU A 324 42.71 7.86 -23.42
C GLU A 324 42.07 6.54 -23.88
N SER A 325 40.88 6.65 -24.47
CA SER A 325 40.10 5.52 -24.96
C SER A 325 40.81 4.86 -26.14
N ASP A 326 41.45 3.72 -25.91
CA ASP A 326 41.89 2.82 -26.99
C ASP A 326 40.64 2.14 -27.59
N PRO A 327 40.37 2.27 -28.91
CA PRO A 327 39.20 1.68 -29.56
C PRO A 327 39.07 0.15 -29.42
N GLN A 328 40.11 -0.55 -28.96
CA GLN A 328 40.12 -2.00 -28.80
C GLN A 328 39.35 -2.50 -27.55
N ASP A 329 39.06 -1.65 -26.56
CA ASP A 329 38.35 -2.05 -25.34
C ASP A 329 36.82 -2.14 -25.52
N MET A 330 36.24 -1.38 -26.46
CA MET A 330 34.80 -1.49 -26.80
C MET A 330 34.47 -2.80 -27.50
N GLU A 331 35.38 -3.33 -28.33
CA GLU A 331 35.15 -4.58 -29.06
C GLU A 331 35.19 -5.80 -28.11
N ARG A 332 35.97 -5.72 -27.02
CA ARG A 332 35.96 -6.72 -25.94
C ARG A 332 34.67 -6.71 -25.12
N LEU A 333 34.13 -5.53 -24.81
CA LEU A 333 32.85 -5.42 -24.09
C LEU A 333 31.67 -5.99 -24.89
N PHE A 334 31.68 -5.84 -26.22
CA PHE A 334 30.65 -6.45 -27.08
C PHE A 334 30.82 -7.98 -27.21
N MET A 335 32.06 -8.50 -27.23
CA MET A 335 32.30 -9.95 -27.26
C MET A 335 31.98 -10.66 -25.95
N ASP A 336 32.13 -9.98 -24.79
CA ASP A 336 31.77 -10.56 -23.49
C ASP A 336 30.25 -10.58 -23.25
N LEU A 337 29.48 -9.66 -23.85
CA LEU A 337 28.01 -9.68 -23.81
C LEU A 337 27.42 -10.87 -24.59
N ASP A 338 27.98 -11.20 -25.76
CA ASP A 338 27.56 -12.37 -26.55
C ASP A 338 27.92 -13.70 -25.86
N ARG A 339 28.97 -13.71 -25.05
CA ARG A 339 29.38 -14.91 -24.29
C ARG A 339 28.47 -15.18 -23.09
N LEU A 340 27.85 -14.15 -22.51
CA LEU A 340 26.87 -14.26 -21.43
C LEU A 340 25.44 -14.61 -21.94
N ALA A 341 25.17 -14.44 -23.24
CA ALA A 341 23.90 -14.81 -23.86
C ALA A 341 23.85 -16.28 -24.36
N GLY A 342 24.97 -17.01 -24.30
CA GLY A 342 25.12 -18.36 -24.88
C GLY A 342 24.99 -19.54 -23.90
N GLU A 343 24.87 -19.32 -22.59
CA GLU A 343 24.72 -20.39 -21.60
C GLU A 343 23.28 -20.45 -21.07
N GLY A 344 22.36 -20.95 -21.90
CA GLY A 344 21.11 -21.53 -21.41
C GLY A 344 21.35 -22.88 -20.74
N PRO A 345 20.57 -23.28 -19.72
CA PRO A 345 20.74 -24.57 -19.07
C PRO A 345 20.49 -25.71 -20.05
N ALA A 346 21.40 -26.69 -20.04
CA ALA A 346 21.37 -27.87 -20.88
C ALA A 346 20.07 -28.68 -20.69
N ASP A 347 19.41 -28.98 -21.80
CA ASP A 347 18.39 -30.02 -21.91
C ASP A 347 18.92 -31.36 -21.38
N THR A 348 18.36 -31.82 -20.27
CA THR A 348 18.28 -33.25 -19.98
C THR A 348 16.96 -33.78 -20.50
N LEU A 349 17.02 -34.37 -21.69
CA LEU A 349 16.04 -35.31 -22.23
C LEU A 349 15.86 -36.49 -21.26
N ALA A 350 14.67 -36.62 -20.67
CA ALA A 350 14.17 -37.90 -20.18
C ALA A 350 12.82 -38.16 -20.84
N SER A 351 12.75 -39.27 -21.56
CA SER A 351 11.64 -39.81 -22.32
C SER A 351 10.40 -40.07 -21.47
N GLU A 352 9.25 -39.54 -21.89
CA GLU A 352 7.94 -40.03 -21.48
C GLU A 352 7.38 -40.95 -22.58
N ASP A 353 7.20 -42.21 -22.20
CA ASP A 353 6.55 -43.24 -22.99
C ASP A 353 5.05 -42.93 -23.11
N HIS A 354 4.54 -43.20 -24.32
CA HIS A 354 3.12 -43.31 -24.61
C HIS A 354 2.45 -44.40 -23.77
N ASP A 355 1.27 -44.13 -23.21
CA ASP A 355 0.22 -45.13 -23.13
C ASP A 355 -1.17 -44.48 -23.23
N GLU A 356 -1.90 -44.93 -24.26
CA GLU A 356 -3.32 -44.69 -24.50
C GLU A 356 -4.19 -45.59 -23.60
N ASN A 357 -5.35 -45.10 -23.15
CA ASN A 357 -6.65 -45.81 -22.99
C ASN A 357 -7.64 -44.87 -22.27
N SER A 358 -8.66 -44.29 -22.92
CA SER A 358 -9.95 -44.82 -23.42
C SER A 358 -11.11 -44.83 -22.40
N ALA A 359 -12.21 -44.16 -22.81
CA ALA A 359 -13.63 -44.38 -22.43
C ALA A 359 -14.09 -43.97 -21.00
N ASP A 360 -15.29 -43.45 -20.72
CA ASP A 360 -16.50 -43.20 -21.50
C ASP A 360 -17.45 -42.22 -20.74
N SER A 361 -18.45 -41.75 -21.48
CA SER A 361 -19.67 -40.96 -21.16
C SER A 361 -20.29 -40.94 -19.74
N ASP A 362 -20.94 -39.83 -19.33
CA ASP A 362 -22.42 -39.66 -19.39
C ASP A 362 -22.91 -38.25 -18.99
N HIS A 363 -24.02 -37.83 -19.59
CA HIS A 363 -24.74 -36.55 -19.45
C HIS A 363 -25.61 -36.48 -18.17
N SER A 364 -25.71 -35.30 -17.54
CA SER A 364 -27.00 -34.73 -17.06
C SER A 364 -26.89 -33.25 -16.63
N ARG A 365 -28.01 -32.53 -16.65
CA ARG A 365 -28.16 -31.06 -16.69
C ARG A 365 -28.38 -30.40 -15.30
N GLN A 366 -27.69 -29.26 -15.08
CA GLN A 366 -28.03 -28.00 -14.34
C GLN A 366 -28.41 -28.04 -12.81
N PRO A 367 -28.23 -26.95 -12.01
CA PRO A 367 -28.21 -25.52 -12.36
C PRO A 367 -27.04 -24.66 -11.84
N ILE A 368 -27.00 -23.44 -12.36
CA ILE A 368 -26.00 -22.37 -12.21
C ILE A 368 -25.93 -21.85 -10.77
N ILE A 369 -24.75 -21.92 -10.17
CA ILE A 369 -24.32 -21.15 -8.99
C ILE A 369 -23.11 -20.35 -9.47
N ASN A 370 -23.19 -19.02 -9.41
CA ASN A 370 -22.05 -18.15 -9.66
C ASN A 370 -21.09 -18.30 -8.48
N THR A 371 -20.06 -19.12 -8.65
CA THR A 371 -18.80 -18.98 -7.94
C THR A 371 -17.91 -18.13 -8.84
N ASP A 372 -17.61 -16.91 -8.41
CA ASP A 372 -16.56 -16.11 -9.03
C ASP A 372 -15.23 -16.82 -8.71
N ASP A 373 -14.77 -17.64 -9.66
CA ASP A 373 -13.49 -18.34 -9.60
C ASP A 373 -12.34 -17.34 -9.82
N ASP A 374 -11.44 -17.29 -8.84
CA ASP A 374 -10.17 -16.57 -8.85
C ASP A 374 -9.18 -17.22 -9.84
N ASP A 375 -9.21 -16.76 -11.09
CA ASP A 375 -8.25 -17.10 -12.14
C ASP A 375 -7.27 -15.94 -12.38
N ASP A 376 -6.31 -15.77 -11.48
CA ASP A 376 -5.15 -14.90 -11.69
C ASP A 376 -3.90 -15.78 -11.94
N ASN A 377 -3.63 -16.01 -13.22
CA ASN A 377 -2.33 -16.44 -13.74
C ASN A 377 -1.72 -15.26 -14.52
N GLU A 378 -0.86 -14.47 -13.88
CA GLU A 378 0.11 -13.63 -14.60
C GLU A 378 1.44 -13.63 -13.82
N ASP A 379 2.43 -14.33 -14.38
CA ASP A 379 3.84 -14.28 -13.99
C ASP A 379 4.41 -12.88 -14.36
N GLU A 380 4.75 -12.06 -13.37
CA GLU A 380 5.56 -10.83 -13.57
C GLU A 380 7.05 -11.14 -13.28
N PRO A 381 8.01 -10.64 -14.10
CA PRO A 381 9.41 -11.02 -13.99
C PRO A 381 10.17 -10.29 -12.87
N GLU A 382 11.17 -11.01 -12.34
CA GLU A 382 12.10 -10.67 -11.26
C GLU A 382 12.77 -9.28 -11.39
N SER A 383 12.35 -8.28 -10.62
CA SER A 383 13.15 -7.06 -10.37
C SER A 383 13.23 -6.59 -8.92
N ASP A 384 12.61 -7.34 -7.98
CA ASP A 384 12.41 -6.88 -6.61
C ASP A 384 13.43 -7.44 -5.61
N THR A 385 14.46 -8.15 -6.10
CA THR A 385 15.38 -8.96 -5.26
C THR A 385 16.36 -8.18 -4.39
N VAL A 386 16.43 -6.84 -4.49
CA VAL A 386 17.37 -6.01 -3.72
C VAL A 386 16.68 -5.16 -2.63
N GLU A 387 15.34 -5.06 -2.63
CA GLU A 387 14.61 -4.10 -1.77
C GLU A 387 14.20 -4.65 -0.39
N GLU A 388 14.31 -5.95 -0.13
CA GLU A 388 13.69 -6.59 1.05
C GLU A 388 14.65 -7.15 2.11
N GLU A 389 15.96 -6.95 1.99
CA GLU A 389 16.87 -7.22 3.11
C GLU A 389 16.58 -6.30 4.32
N LEU A 390 15.94 -5.14 4.08
CA LEU A 390 15.50 -4.18 5.11
C LEU A 390 14.26 -4.60 5.91
N LEU A 391 13.46 -5.54 5.40
CA LEU A 391 12.26 -6.07 6.10
C LEU A 391 12.55 -7.33 6.91
N ARG A 392 13.76 -7.90 6.80
CA ARG A 392 14.23 -9.05 7.58
C ARG A 392 15.33 -8.65 8.56
N VAL A 393 15.10 -7.65 9.40
CA VAL A 393 15.98 -7.43 10.56
C VAL A 393 15.58 -8.37 11.68
N HIS A 394 16.13 -9.59 11.64
CA HIS A 394 16.45 -10.27 12.89
C HIS A 394 17.68 -9.58 13.48
N ASP A 395 17.47 -8.98 14.65
CA ASP A 395 18.46 -8.41 15.55
C ASP A 395 19.74 -9.24 15.64
N ASN A 396 20.87 -8.65 15.21
CA ASN A 396 22.21 -8.94 15.69
C ASN A 396 23.18 -7.84 15.22
N GLY A 397 23.30 -6.79 16.03
CA GLY A 397 24.45 -5.87 15.99
C GLY A 397 24.21 -4.55 15.27
N GLU A 398 24.68 -3.47 15.91
CA GLU A 398 24.69 -2.10 15.39
C GLU A 398 25.36 -2.04 14.01
N HIS A 399 24.57 -1.78 12.96
CA HIS A 399 25.07 -1.37 11.67
C HIS A 399 24.37 -0.07 11.24
N GLU A 400 25.13 1.01 11.16
CA GLU A 400 24.71 2.23 10.45
C GLU A 400 24.58 1.90 8.96
N VAL A 401 23.33 1.91 8.45
CA VAL A 401 23.04 1.78 7.02
C VAL A 401 23.04 3.18 6.40
N PHE A 402 24.03 3.45 5.54
CA PHE A 402 24.11 4.70 4.78
C PHE A 402 23.27 4.57 3.50
N LEU A 403 22.38 5.53 3.24
CA LEU A 403 21.43 5.47 2.12
C LEU A 403 21.89 6.37 0.97
N SER A 404 21.88 5.82 -0.25
CA SER A 404 22.19 6.53 -1.49
C SER A 404 20.98 6.54 -2.44
N MET A 405 20.91 7.51 -3.34
CA MET A 405 19.92 7.57 -4.42
C MET A 405 20.64 7.44 -5.76
N ASP A 406 20.16 6.53 -6.60
CA ASP A 406 20.63 6.39 -7.97
C ASP A 406 20.21 7.58 -8.85
N ASP A 407 20.78 7.63 -10.05
CA ASP A 407 20.58 8.71 -11.01
C ASP A 407 19.15 8.75 -11.61
N LYS A 408 18.32 7.75 -11.29
CA LYS A 408 16.90 7.68 -11.66
C LYS A 408 15.98 8.07 -10.48
N GLY A 409 16.54 8.44 -9.33
CA GLY A 409 15.81 8.82 -8.13
C GLY A 409 15.30 7.62 -7.32
N LYS A 410 15.79 6.41 -7.60
CA LYS A 410 15.51 5.21 -6.83
C LYS A 410 16.49 5.14 -5.65
N LEU A 411 15.99 4.92 -4.44
CA LEU A 411 16.83 4.77 -3.25
C LEU A 411 17.45 3.37 -3.28
N ILE A 412 18.77 3.27 -3.07
CA ILE A 412 19.49 2.01 -2.93
C ILE A 412 20.07 1.97 -1.50
N ALA A 413 19.84 0.86 -0.81
CA ALA A 413 20.35 0.60 0.54
C ALA A 413 21.78 0.08 0.52
#